data_AF-A0A947PDH1-F1
#
_entry.id   AF-A0A947PDH1-F1
#
_cell.length_a   1.000
_cell.length_b   1.000
_cell.length_c   1.000
_cell.angle_alpha   90.00
_cell.angle_beta   90.00
_cell.angle_gamma   90.00
#
_symmetry.space_group_name_H-M   'P 1'
#
loop_
_entity.id
_entity.type
_entity.pdbx_description
1 polymer ?
#
loop_
_entity_poly.entity_id
_entity_poly.type
_entity_poly.pdbx_seq_one_letter_code
_entity_poly.pdbx_strand_id
1 'polypeptide(L)'
;MWIVWRAGRGCVVLLDGYRGPVQSLAMQMKTLAFNDRATSPALRFGLYAGALLMVATVTLIGLGLAPRWGNTPVVLLYLPPVIGMAVYGGLWPALVAAVTSTMAYNYYFTAPYRTFLIASPADIVTVIVLFLVAAVTSHLAGSLRDQARLTAAHAARNATIAGFSRSLLSCTGEQEIAGQTVRELAGLFDCHAVFATGAEQPEIVATHPALGLPLQPNDLAAATLALTTGEPAGRGLPRVGIAEWHFRAISSERTVMAAVGLARADGAPPVSEDRLPLLDNLLDQAALALERAKLESEARQAAKMRERDALRAVLLASIGEDVKPRLHAISAAARALRRAGTGDKALIDAVGAEASRLDRYIDNLLDLAPGSDQAPLQFGALRIDLFRRMVERDGAEVHLTPKEYAVLAELARHAGRVLTHGHLLRAVWGAAQETQIDYLRVAIRALRQKLEDDPAHPALIINEPAVGYRLVAP
;
A
#
# COMPACT_ATOMS: atom_id res chain seq x y z
N MET A 1 -50.49 -29.37 11.26
CA MET A 1 -51.30 -29.34 12.50
C MET A 1 -50.55 -28.37 13.43
N TRP A 2 -50.90 -27.10 13.58
CA TRP A 2 -52.20 -26.46 13.79
C TRP A 2 -52.35 -25.13 13.02
N ILE A 3 -53.60 -24.84 12.64
CA ILE A 3 -54.08 -23.52 12.22
C ILE A 3 -54.51 -22.77 13.48
N VAL A 4 -54.05 -21.53 13.67
CA VAL A 4 -54.74 -20.55 14.52
C VAL A 4 -54.89 -19.27 13.70
N TRP A 5 -56.13 -18.89 13.47
CA TRP A 5 -56.57 -17.69 12.77
C TRP A 5 -57.07 -16.71 13.84
N ARG A 6 -56.47 -15.51 13.95
CA ARG A 6 -57.17 -14.34 14.51
C ARG A 6 -56.57 -13.03 14.01
N ALA A 7 -57.49 -12.14 13.69
CA ALA A 7 -57.34 -10.92 12.91
C ALA A 7 -56.62 -9.78 13.64
N GLY A 8 -55.86 -9.00 12.87
CA GLY A 8 -55.54 -7.61 13.19
C GLY A 8 -54.06 -7.30 13.33
N ARG A 9 -53.50 -6.70 12.27
CA ARG A 9 -52.25 -5.90 12.21
C ARG A 9 -50.92 -6.68 12.24
N GLY A 10 -50.39 -6.85 11.02
CA GLY A 10 -48.98 -6.88 10.62
C GLY A 10 -47.93 -7.37 11.61
N CYS A 11 -47.63 -8.67 11.55
CA CYS A 11 -46.34 -9.22 11.95
C CYS A 11 -45.88 -10.16 10.83
N VAL A 12 -44.81 -9.80 10.12
CA VAL A 12 -44.17 -10.66 9.11
C VAL A 12 -43.04 -11.40 9.81
N VAL A 13 -43.28 -12.66 10.17
CA VAL A 13 -42.24 -13.62 10.55
C VAL A 13 -41.78 -14.31 9.26
N LEU A 14 -40.48 -14.23 8.99
CA LEU A 14 -39.80 -14.94 7.92
C LEU A 14 -40.00 -16.45 8.06
N LEU A 15 -40.60 -17.06 7.04
CA LEU A 15 -40.43 -18.48 6.75
C LEU A 15 -39.84 -18.60 5.35
N ASP A 16 -38.54 -18.91 5.39
CA ASP A 16 -37.72 -19.37 4.30
C ASP A 16 -38.25 -20.72 3.79
N GLY A 17 -38.19 -20.93 2.48
CA GLY A 17 -38.56 -22.20 1.86
C GLY A 17 -39.51 -22.09 0.67
N TYR A 18 -38.92 -22.23 -0.51
CA TYR A 18 -39.57 -22.65 -1.76
C TYR A 18 -40.49 -21.63 -2.45
N ARG A 19 -39.89 -20.70 -3.20
CA ARG A 19 -40.52 -20.06 -4.36
C ARG A 19 -39.86 -20.52 -5.64
N GLY A 20 -40.59 -21.35 -6.39
CA GLY A 20 -40.20 -21.83 -7.72
C GLY A 20 -40.18 -20.75 -8.82
N PRO A 21 -39.90 -21.15 -10.08
CA PRO A 21 -39.42 -20.29 -11.18
C PRO A 21 -40.45 -19.30 -11.77
N VAL A 22 -41.64 -19.19 -11.19
CA VAL A 22 -42.71 -18.34 -11.74
C VAL A 22 -42.54 -16.87 -11.32
N GLN A 23 -41.94 -16.61 -10.15
CA GLN A 23 -41.59 -15.24 -9.75
C GLN A 23 -40.37 -14.70 -10.48
N SER A 24 -39.39 -15.53 -10.85
CA SER A 24 -38.27 -15.07 -11.68
C SER A 24 -38.75 -14.66 -13.08
N LEU A 25 -39.74 -15.34 -13.64
CA LEU A 25 -40.34 -15.01 -14.94
C LEU A 25 -41.19 -13.73 -14.89
N ALA A 26 -42.02 -13.55 -13.86
CA ALA A 26 -42.81 -12.32 -13.67
C ALA A 26 -41.94 -11.11 -13.30
N MET A 27 -40.86 -11.33 -12.54
CA MET A 27 -39.87 -10.30 -12.21
C MET A 27 -39.00 -9.97 -13.43
N GLN A 28 -38.57 -10.97 -14.22
CA GLN A 28 -37.86 -10.80 -15.50
C GLN A 28 -38.71 -10.06 -16.54
N MET A 29 -40.02 -10.33 -16.64
CA MET A 29 -40.91 -9.57 -17.53
C MET A 29 -41.02 -8.10 -17.11
N LYS A 30 -41.02 -7.80 -15.79
CA LYS A 30 -41.01 -6.41 -15.30
C LYS A 30 -39.65 -5.72 -15.45
N THR A 31 -38.53 -6.42 -15.31
CA THR A 31 -37.19 -5.84 -15.57
C THR A 31 -36.85 -5.74 -17.06
N LEU A 32 -37.38 -6.61 -17.92
CA LEU A 32 -37.29 -6.47 -19.39
C LEU A 32 -38.09 -5.27 -19.91
N ALA A 33 -39.07 -4.79 -19.17
CA ALA A 33 -39.90 -3.65 -19.55
C ALA A 33 -39.34 -2.27 -19.13
N PHE A 34 -38.16 -2.18 -18.48
CA PHE A 34 -37.80 -0.93 -17.78
C PHE A 34 -36.40 -0.35 -17.96
N ASN A 35 -35.68 -0.65 -19.05
CA ASN A 35 -34.49 0.15 -19.40
C ASN A 35 -34.69 0.99 -20.66
N ASP A 36 -35.77 1.76 -20.64
CA ASP A 36 -36.31 2.52 -21.75
C ASP A 36 -36.26 4.03 -21.45
N ARG A 37 -35.18 4.52 -20.80
CA ARG A 37 -35.09 5.93 -20.33
C ARG A 37 -33.97 6.79 -20.93
N ALA A 38 -33.14 6.27 -21.85
CA ALA A 38 -31.94 6.99 -22.31
C ALA A 38 -31.91 7.34 -23.82
N THR A 39 -33.02 7.23 -24.54
CA THR A 39 -33.07 7.56 -25.98
C THR A 39 -34.13 8.63 -26.24
N SER A 40 -33.74 9.67 -26.98
CA SER A 40 -34.67 10.75 -27.35
C SER A 40 -35.88 10.17 -28.11
N PRO A 41 -37.09 10.75 -27.94
CA PRO A 41 -38.30 10.22 -28.58
C PRO A 41 -38.13 10.12 -30.11
N ALA A 42 -37.43 11.07 -30.73
CA ALA A 42 -37.13 11.05 -32.16
C ALA A 42 -36.32 9.83 -32.61
N LEU A 43 -35.33 9.41 -31.82
CA LEU A 43 -34.50 8.24 -32.15
C LEU A 43 -35.32 6.93 -32.04
N ARG A 44 -36.26 6.86 -31.10
CA ARG A 44 -37.19 5.72 -30.98
C ARG A 44 -38.10 5.61 -32.18
N PHE A 45 -38.74 6.72 -32.58
CA PHE A 45 -39.55 6.76 -33.79
C PHE A 45 -38.76 6.33 -35.03
N GLY A 46 -37.49 6.76 -35.12
CA GLY A 46 -36.57 6.33 -36.18
C GLY A 46 -36.35 4.81 -36.23
N LEU A 47 -36.19 4.15 -35.07
CA LEU A 47 -36.03 2.69 -35.00
C LEU A 47 -37.28 1.93 -35.46
N TYR A 48 -38.47 2.37 -35.05
CA TYR A 48 -39.73 1.76 -35.49
C TYR A 48 -40.00 1.99 -36.98
N ALA A 49 -39.72 3.20 -37.49
CA ALA A 49 -39.82 3.50 -38.92
C ALA A 49 -38.83 2.66 -39.74
N GLY A 50 -37.60 2.49 -39.24
CA GLY A 50 -36.58 1.63 -39.83
C GLY A 50 -37.00 0.15 -39.87
N ALA A 51 -37.64 -0.35 -38.81
CA ALA A 51 -38.21 -1.70 -38.80
C ALA A 51 -39.22 -1.91 -39.93
N LEU A 52 -40.19 -0.99 -40.05
CA LEU A 52 -41.21 -1.04 -41.12
C LEU A 52 -40.58 -0.94 -42.51
N LEU A 53 -39.59 -0.06 -42.70
CA LEU A 53 -38.88 0.09 -43.97
C LEU A 53 -38.14 -1.20 -44.37
N MET A 54 -37.46 -1.84 -43.43
CA MET A 54 -36.75 -3.10 -43.70
C MET A 54 -37.72 -4.22 -44.07
N VAL A 55 -38.85 -4.33 -43.36
CA VAL A 55 -39.90 -5.30 -43.69
C VAL A 55 -40.46 -5.02 -45.09
N ALA A 56 -40.81 -3.76 -45.40
CA ALA A 56 -41.30 -3.38 -46.72
C ALA A 56 -40.29 -3.70 -47.85
N THR A 57 -39.00 -3.45 -47.61
CA THR A 57 -37.92 -3.76 -48.54
C THR A 57 -37.83 -5.27 -48.79
N VAL A 58 -37.86 -6.07 -47.73
CA VAL A 58 -37.88 -7.53 -47.82
C VAL A 58 -39.12 -8.04 -48.56
N THR A 59 -40.29 -7.47 -48.30
CA THR A 59 -41.53 -7.84 -49.00
C THR A 59 -41.43 -7.54 -50.50
N LEU A 60 -40.86 -6.39 -50.88
CA LEU A 60 -40.65 -6.02 -52.29
C LEU A 60 -39.71 -7.02 -52.99
N ILE A 61 -38.62 -7.41 -52.33
CA ILE A 61 -37.70 -8.44 -52.82
C ILE A 61 -38.44 -9.78 -52.97
N GLY A 62 -39.22 -10.17 -51.96
CA GLY A 62 -40.02 -11.39 -51.97
C GLY A 62 -41.00 -11.47 -53.14
N LEU A 63 -41.65 -10.37 -53.51
CA LEU A 63 -42.57 -10.30 -54.65
C LEU A 63 -41.85 -10.56 -55.99
N GLY A 64 -40.58 -10.17 -56.11
CA GLY A 64 -39.76 -10.45 -57.29
C GLY A 64 -39.22 -11.88 -57.37
N LEU A 65 -38.99 -12.52 -56.21
CA LEU A 65 -38.45 -13.89 -56.13
C LEU A 65 -39.53 -14.98 -56.16
N ALA A 66 -40.69 -14.74 -55.53
CA ALA A 66 -41.75 -15.73 -55.39
C ALA A 66 -42.22 -16.36 -56.72
N PRO A 67 -42.39 -15.60 -57.83
CA PRO A 67 -42.80 -16.19 -59.11
C PRO A 67 -41.79 -17.17 -59.69
N ARG A 68 -40.51 -17.05 -59.31
CA ARG A 68 -39.43 -17.90 -59.83
C ARG A 68 -39.17 -19.11 -58.93
N TRP A 69 -39.16 -18.92 -57.62
CA TRP A 69 -38.62 -19.90 -56.65
C TRP A 69 -39.66 -20.41 -55.63
N GLY A 70 -40.91 -19.97 -55.71
CA GLY A 70 -41.99 -20.33 -54.80
C GLY A 70 -41.93 -19.59 -53.45
N ASN A 71 -42.90 -19.87 -52.58
CA ASN A 71 -43.16 -19.07 -51.37
C ASN A 71 -42.42 -19.57 -50.11
N THR A 72 -41.91 -20.81 -50.12
CA THR A 72 -41.22 -21.42 -48.98
C THR A 72 -39.89 -20.72 -48.63
N PRO A 73 -38.99 -20.41 -49.60
CA PRO A 73 -37.75 -19.71 -49.31
C PRO A 73 -37.97 -18.24 -48.89
N VAL A 74 -39.09 -17.64 -49.30
CA VAL A 74 -39.40 -16.22 -49.05
C VAL A 74 -39.66 -15.95 -47.56
N VAL A 75 -40.12 -16.93 -46.79
CA VAL A 75 -40.27 -16.82 -45.32
C VAL A 75 -38.95 -16.44 -44.65
N LEU A 76 -37.84 -17.06 -45.11
CA LEU A 76 -36.53 -16.87 -44.50
C LEU A 76 -36.00 -15.45 -44.67
N LEU A 77 -36.46 -14.72 -45.70
CA LEU A 77 -36.09 -13.31 -45.92
C LEU A 77 -36.65 -12.38 -44.84
N TYR A 78 -37.66 -12.80 -44.07
CA TYR A 78 -38.23 -12.02 -42.98
C TYR A 78 -37.50 -12.20 -41.64
N LEU A 79 -36.55 -13.14 -41.53
CA LEU A 79 -35.72 -13.29 -40.33
C LEU A 79 -34.72 -12.13 -40.13
N PRO A 80 -33.96 -11.66 -41.15
CA PRO A 80 -32.97 -10.60 -40.98
C PRO A 80 -33.53 -9.27 -40.44
N PRO A 81 -34.69 -8.73 -40.87
CA PRO A 81 -35.27 -7.52 -40.26
C PRO A 81 -35.56 -7.71 -38.77
N VAL A 82 -36.09 -8.87 -38.38
CA VAL A 82 -36.42 -9.20 -36.99
C VAL A 82 -35.15 -9.32 -36.14
N ILE A 83 -34.14 -10.04 -36.63
CA ILE A 83 -32.84 -10.18 -35.96
C ILE A 83 -32.14 -8.83 -35.85
N GLY A 84 -32.10 -8.05 -36.94
CA GLY A 84 -31.48 -6.73 -36.96
C GLY A 84 -32.11 -5.78 -35.95
N MET A 85 -33.45 -5.77 -35.85
CA MET A 85 -34.15 -4.97 -34.87
C MET A 85 -33.98 -5.51 -33.43
N ALA A 86 -33.92 -6.83 -33.24
CA ALA A 86 -33.64 -7.42 -31.93
C ALA A 86 -32.25 -7.07 -31.42
N VAL A 87 -31.26 -7.06 -32.32
CA VAL A 87 -29.90 -6.63 -32.01
C VAL A 87 -29.90 -5.13 -31.76
N TYR A 88 -30.21 -4.27 -32.74
CA TYR A 88 -29.95 -2.82 -32.61
C TYR A 88 -31.03 -2.03 -31.86
N GLY A 89 -32.31 -2.38 -32.03
CA GLY A 89 -33.46 -1.67 -31.47
C GLY A 89 -34.00 -2.24 -30.15
N GLY A 90 -33.63 -3.47 -29.80
CA GLY A 90 -34.14 -4.17 -28.62
C GLY A 90 -35.48 -4.88 -28.87
N LEU A 91 -36.14 -5.30 -27.79
CA LEU A 91 -37.28 -6.22 -27.86
C LEU A 91 -38.48 -5.63 -28.60
N TRP A 92 -38.88 -4.39 -28.27
CA TRP A 92 -40.10 -3.79 -28.79
C TRP A 92 -40.04 -3.50 -30.31
N PRO A 93 -38.98 -2.88 -30.86
CA PRO A 93 -38.84 -2.75 -32.32
C PRO A 93 -38.77 -4.10 -33.04
N ALA A 94 -38.14 -5.11 -32.44
CA ALA A 94 -38.08 -6.46 -33.01
C ALA A 94 -39.44 -7.15 -33.04
N LEU A 95 -40.25 -6.95 -32.01
CA LEU A 95 -41.61 -7.46 -31.92
C LEU A 95 -42.49 -6.80 -32.99
N VAL A 96 -42.39 -5.48 -33.15
CA VAL A 96 -43.07 -4.75 -34.23
C VAL A 96 -42.63 -5.27 -35.61
N ALA A 97 -41.32 -5.49 -35.82
CA ALA A 97 -40.80 -6.09 -37.04
C ALA A 97 -41.35 -7.50 -37.28
N ALA A 98 -41.41 -8.34 -36.24
CA ALA A 98 -41.93 -9.71 -36.34
C ALA A 98 -43.42 -9.73 -36.69
N VAL A 99 -44.25 -8.93 -36.00
CA VAL A 99 -45.68 -8.82 -36.28
C VAL A 99 -45.91 -8.29 -37.70
N THR A 100 -45.23 -7.21 -38.09
CA THR A 100 -45.36 -6.63 -39.43
C THR A 100 -44.89 -7.62 -40.50
N SER A 101 -43.81 -8.37 -40.24
CA SER A 101 -43.29 -9.39 -41.15
C SER A 101 -44.27 -10.53 -41.33
N THR A 102 -44.87 -11.03 -40.25
CA THR A 102 -45.92 -12.04 -40.29
C THR A 102 -47.12 -11.54 -41.08
N MET A 103 -47.61 -10.33 -40.80
CA MET A 103 -48.75 -9.76 -41.51
C MET A 103 -48.46 -9.58 -43.01
N ALA A 104 -47.27 -9.08 -43.35
CA ALA A 104 -46.85 -8.91 -44.75
C ALA A 104 -46.70 -10.26 -45.46
N TYR A 105 -46.09 -11.25 -44.81
CA TYR A 105 -45.96 -12.59 -45.39
C TYR A 105 -47.34 -13.23 -45.63
N ASN A 106 -48.23 -13.16 -44.64
CA ASN A 106 -49.57 -13.74 -44.73
C ASN A 106 -50.42 -13.06 -45.81
N TYR A 107 -50.30 -11.74 -45.93
CA TYR A 107 -51.09 -10.99 -46.91
C TYR A 107 -50.67 -11.27 -48.36
N TYR A 108 -49.37 -11.40 -48.63
CA TYR A 108 -48.85 -11.51 -50.01
C TYR A 108 -48.57 -12.94 -50.49
N PHE A 109 -48.18 -13.87 -49.62
CA PHE A 109 -47.61 -15.16 -50.03
C PHE A 109 -48.39 -16.40 -49.56
N THR A 110 -49.34 -16.27 -48.62
CA THR A 110 -50.17 -17.41 -48.16
C THR A 110 -51.59 -17.32 -48.71
N ALA A 111 -52.17 -18.46 -49.08
CA ALA A 111 -53.55 -18.52 -49.55
C ALA A 111 -54.53 -18.62 -48.36
N PRO A 112 -55.67 -17.89 -48.35
CA PRO A 112 -56.16 -16.99 -49.40
C PRO A 112 -55.40 -15.64 -49.45
N TYR A 113 -54.92 -15.29 -50.64
CA TYR A 113 -54.12 -14.08 -50.87
C TYR A 113 -54.90 -12.80 -50.55
N ARG A 114 -54.19 -11.77 -50.10
CA ARG A 114 -54.73 -10.45 -49.74
C ARG A 114 -55.72 -10.48 -48.58
N THR A 115 -55.61 -11.48 -47.71
CA THR A 115 -56.36 -11.56 -46.47
C THR A 115 -55.40 -11.63 -45.28
N PHE A 116 -55.83 -11.10 -44.14
CA PHE A 116 -55.09 -11.21 -42.88
C PHE A 116 -55.50 -12.45 -42.06
N LEU A 117 -56.21 -13.39 -42.69
CA LEU A 117 -56.67 -14.59 -42.03
C LEU A 117 -55.55 -15.63 -42.02
N ILE A 118 -55.17 -16.07 -40.82
CA ILE A 118 -54.23 -17.16 -40.61
C ILE A 118 -55.04 -18.46 -40.68
N ALA A 119 -55.12 -19.05 -41.87
CA ALA A 119 -55.96 -20.22 -42.12
C ALA A 119 -55.22 -21.55 -41.91
N SER A 120 -53.88 -21.56 -42.04
CA SER A 120 -53.09 -22.79 -41.95
C SER A 120 -52.35 -22.91 -40.60
N PRO A 121 -52.24 -24.13 -40.03
CA PRO A 121 -51.40 -24.37 -38.85
C PRO A 121 -49.92 -24.03 -39.06
N ALA A 122 -49.43 -24.08 -40.31
CA ALA A 122 -48.04 -23.75 -40.64
C ALA A 122 -47.74 -22.25 -40.43
N ASP A 123 -48.69 -21.38 -40.75
CA ASP A 123 -48.53 -19.93 -40.61
C ASP A 123 -48.47 -19.53 -39.12
N ILE A 124 -49.25 -20.20 -38.26
CA ILE A 124 -49.19 -20.04 -36.80
C ILE A 124 -47.79 -20.40 -36.29
N VAL A 125 -47.20 -21.49 -36.80
CA VAL A 125 -45.82 -21.89 -36.44
C VAL A 125 -44.83 -20.81 -36.86
N THR A 126 -44.96 -20.20 -38.04
CA THR A 126 -44.10 -19.09 -38.47
C THR A 126 -44.18 -17.88 -37.54
N VAL A 127 -45.38 -17.51 -37.08
CA VAL A 127 -45.56 -16.40 -36.10
C VAL A 127 -44.82 -16.72 -34.80
N ILE A 128 -45.03 -17.93 -34.26
CA ILE A 128 -44.40 -18.36 -33.01
C ILE A 128 -42.88 -18.38 -33.16
N VAL A 129 -42.35 -18.90 -34.27
CA VAL A 129 -40.91 -18.94 -34.52
C VAL A 129 -40.32 -17.54 -34.65
N LEU A 130 -40.93 -16.64 -35.42
CA LEU A 130 -40.44 -15.26 -35.56
C LEU A 130 -40.45 -14.50 -34.23
N PHE A 131 -41.50 -14.71 -33.42
CA PHE A 131 -41.61 -14.11 -32.09
C PHE A 131 -40.55 -14.68 -31.13
N LEU A 132 -40.34 -16.01 -31.15
CA LEU A 132 -39.32 -16.68 -30.35
C LEU A 132 -37.92 -16.19 -30.73
N VAL A 133 -37.62 -16.09 -32.03
CA VAL A 133 -36.34 -15.55 -32.53
C VAL A 133 -36.16 -14.12 -32.05
N ALA A 134 -37.17 -13.25 -32.19
CA ALA A 134 -37.10 -11.87 -31.70
C ALA A 134 -36.79 -11.81 -30.19
N ALA A 135 -37.48 -12.61 -29.38
CA ALA A 135 -37.33 -12.64 -27.93
C ALA A 135 -35.95 -13.16 -27.50
N VAL A 136 -35.50 -14.30 -28.05
CA VAL A 136 -34.21 -14.91 -27.71
C VAL A 136 -33.06 -14.04 -28.18
N THR A 137 -33.09 -13.53 -29.41
CA THR A 137 -32.05 -12.63 -29.93
C THR A 137 -31.99 -11.34 -29.12
N SER A 138 -33.13 -10.75 -28.75
CA SER A 138 -33.13 -9.54 -27.91
C SER A 138 -32.62 -9.81 -26.50
N HIS A 139 -32.92 -10.96 -25.91
CA HIS A 139 -32.43 -11.32 -24.58
C HIS A 139 -30.91 -11.50 -24.59
N LEU A 140 -30.38 -12.22 -25.57
CA LEU A 140 -28.94 -12.41 -25.73
C LEU A 140 -28.22 -11.07 -26.01
N ALA A 141 -28.77 -10.25 -26.90
CA ALA A 141 -28.22 -8.93 -27.21
C ALA A 141 -28.26 -7.97 -26.01
N GLY A 142 -29.32 -8.04 -25.18
CA GLY A 142 -29.42 -7.27 -23.94
C GLY A 142 -28.38 -7.72 -22.90
N SER A 143 -28.28 -9.02 -22.67
CA SER A 143 -27.32 -9.61 -21.72
C SER A 143 -25.87 -9.26 -22.07
N LEU A 144 -25.49 -9.35 -23.35
CA LEU A 144 -24.15 -8.98 -23.81
C LEU A 144 -23.82 -7.50 -23.55
N ARG A 145 -24.79 -6.59 -23.69
CA ARG A 145 -24.61 -5.16 -23.41
C ARG A 145 -24.47 -4.88 -21.93
N ASP A 146 -25.26 -5.54 -21.10
CA ASP A 146 -25.21 -5.36 -19.66
C ASP A 146 -23.88 -5.91 -19.10
N GLN A 147 -23.42 -7.05 -19.60
CA GLN A 147 -22.08 -7.58 -19.29
C GLN A 147 -20.96 -6.63 -19.73
N ALA A 148 -21.07 -6.04 -20.93
CA ALA A 148 -20.09 -5.07 -21.43
C ALA A 148 -20.03 -3.81 -20.56
N ARG A 149 -21.18 -3.30 -20.08
CA ARG A 149 -21.25 -2.14 -19.18
C ARG A 149 -20.61 -2.40 -17.83
N LEU A 150 -20.89 -3.55 -17.21
CA LEU A 150 -20.28 -3.94 -15.94
C LEU A 150 -18.76 -4.07 -16.07
N THR A 151 -18.31 -4.75 -17.13
CA THR A 151 -16.87 -4.91 -17.42
C THR A 151 -16.19 -3.56 -17.65
N ALA A 152 -16.84 -2.66 -18.41
CA ALA A 152 -16.32 -1.31 -18.65
C ALA A 152 -16.25 -0.48 -17.37
N ALA A 153 -17.25 -0.58 -16.47
CA ALA A 153 -17.23 0.11 -15.19
C ALA A 153 -16.08 -0.39 -14.29
N HIS A 154 -15.84 -1.69 -14.24
CA HIS A 154 -14.69 -2.26 -13.55
C HIS A 154 -13.36 -1.80 -14.16
N ALA A 155 -13.25 -1.79 -15.50
CA ALA A 155 -12.06 -1.33 -16.19
C ALA A 155 -11.77 0.15 -15.91
N ALA A 156 -12.79 1.01 -15.92
CA ALA A 156 -12.66 2.43 -15.59
C ALA A 156 -12.16 2.64 -14.15
N ARG A 157 -12.73 1.91 -13.17
CA ARG A 157 -12.29 1.98 -11.77
C ARG A 157 -10.82 1.58 -11.60
N ASN A 158 -10.40 0.49 -12.23
CA ASN A 158 -9.02 0.03 -12.17
C ASN A 158 -8.06 1.01 -12.87
N ALA A 159 -8.49 1.63 -13.96
CA ALA A 159 -7.72 2.67 -14.64
C ALA A 159 -7.51 3.90 -13.76
N THR A 160 -8.53 4.34 -13.00
CA THR A 160 -8.40 5.43 -12.02
C THR A 160 -7.36 5.11 -10.93
N ILE A 161 -7.43 3.91 -10.34
CA ILE A 161 -6.48 3.49 -9.30
C ILE A 161 -5.05 3.41 -9.88
N ALA A 162 -4.89 2.81 -11.06
CA ALA A 162 -3.58 2.69 -11.71
C ALA A 162 -3.00 4.06 -12.11
N GLY A 163 -3.84 4.98 -12.59
CA GLY A 163 -3.46 6.35 -12.91
C GLY A 163 -2.97 7.09 -11.66
N PHE A 164 -3.72 7.02 -10.56
CA PHE A 164 -3.33 7.63 -9.30
C PHE A 164 -2.02 7.05 -8.75
N SER A 165 -1.90 5.72 -8.72
CA SER A 165 -0.67 5.02 -8.31
C SER A 165 0.54 5.50 -9.12
N ARG A 166 0.41 5.62 -10.45
CA ARG A 166 1.48 6.13 -11.33
C ARG A 166 1.84 7.59 -11.02
N SER A 167 0.86 8.45 -10.75
CA SER A 167 1.10 9.85 -10.37
C SER A 167 1.81 9.96 -9.01
N LEU A 168 1.55 9.04 -8.08
CA LEU A 168 2.29 8.95 -6.83
C LEU A 168 3.74 8.46 -7.02
N LEU A 169 4.02 7.67 -8.06
CA LEU A 169 5.39 7.19 -8.32
C LEU A 169 6.37 8.33 -8.60
N SER A 170 5.93 9.44 -9.20
CA SER A 170 6.78 10.62 -9.46
C SER A 170 6.99 11.52 -8.23
N CYS A 171 6.26 11.30 -7.14
CA CYS A 171 6.39 12.09 -5.93
C CYS A 171 7.55 11.55 -5.07
N THR A 172 8.43 12.44 -4.64
CA THR A 172 9.68 12.11 -3.93
C THR A 172 9.64 12.39 -2.43
N GLY A 173 8.62 13.11 -1.96
CA GLY A 173 8.48 13.49 -0.55
C GLY A 173 7.03 13.57 -0.09
N GLU A 174 6.87 13.64 1.23
CA GLU A 174 5.57 13.68 1.92
C GLU A 174 4.68 14.83 1.44
N GLN A 175 5.23 16.04 1.28
CA GLN A 175 4.49 17.21 0.77
C GLN A 175 3.96 17.02 -0.65
N GLU A 176 4.75 16.43 -1.55
CA GLU A 176 4.33 16.17 -2.93
C GLU A 176 3.21 15.12 -2.98
N ILE A 177 3.36 14.04 -2.20
CA ILE A 177 2.37 12.98 -2.05
C ILE A 177 1.06 13.53 -1.46
N ALA A 178 1.15 14.30 -0.38
CA ALA A 178 0.00 14.94 0.25
C ALA A 178 -0.74 15.85 -0.74
N GLY A 179 0.00 16.72 -1.44
CA GLY A 179 -0.54 17.63 -2.45
C GLY A 179 -1.21 16.91 -3.62
N GLN A 180 -0.60 15.83 -4.12
CA GLN A 180 -1.19 15.04 -5.21
C GLN A 180 -2.44 14.29 -4.75
N THR A 181 -2.42 13.75 -3.53
CA THR A 181 -3.56 13.01 -2.93
C THR A 181 -4.77 13.92 -2.79
N VAL A 182 -4.63 15.10 -2.18
CA VAL A 182 -5.78 16.01 -2.00
C VAL A 182 -6.33 16.52 -3.33
N ARG A 183 -5.47 16.77 -4.33
CA ARG A 183 -5.91 17.19 -5.68
C ARG A 183 -6.73 16.11 -6.36
N GLU A 184 -6.24 14.86 -6.35
CA GLU A 184 -6.92 13.75 -7.00
C GLU A 184 -8.27 13.47 -6.32
N LEU A 185 -8.30 13.40 -4.99
CA LEU A 185 -9.52 13.12 -4.24
C LEU A 185 -10.56 14.23 -4.41
N ALA A 186 -10.13 15.49 -4.33
CA ALA A 186 -11.02 16.63 -4.56
C ALA A 186 -11.62 16.61 -5.97
N GLY A 187 -10.83 16.30 -7.00
CA GLY A 187 -11.29 16.20 -8.38
C GLY A 187 -12.21 15.00 -8.66
N LEU A 188 -11.93 13.83 -8.08
CA LEU A 188 -12.72 12.62 -8.28
C LEU A 188 -14.07 12.65 -7.55
N PHE A 189 -14.10 13.27 -6.37
CA PHE A 189 -15.30 13.31 -5.51
C PHE A 189 -16.02 14.66 -5.52
N ASP A 190 -15.51 15.66 -6.26
CA ASP A 190 -16.06 17.01 -6.33
C ASP A 190 -16.28 17.61 -4.93
N CYS A 191 -15.18 17.65 -4.16
CA CYS A 191 -15.19 18.04 -2.75
C CYS A 191 -13.92 18.81 -2.36
N HIS A 192 -13.91 19.36 -1.15
CA HIS A 192 -12.71 19.89 -0.51
C HIS A 192 -11.96 18.76 0.20
N ALA A 193 -10.65 18.71 0.01
CA ALA A 193 -9.77 17.73 0.62
C ALA A 193 -8.64 18.40 1.40
N VAL A 194 -8.30 17.84 2.55
CA VAL A 194 -7.21 18.27 3.43
C VAL A 194 -6.39 17.06 3.82
N PHE A 195 -5.09 17.22 3.91
CA PHE A 195 -4.14 16.21 4.36
C PHE A 195 -3.44 16.69 5.62
N ALA A 196 -3.56 15.91 6.70
CA ALA A 196 -3.00 16.21 8.00
C ALA A 196 -2.05 15.10 8.47
N THR A 197 -0.96 15.48 9.13
CA THR A 197 -0.03 14.56 9.80
C THR A 197 0.19 15.02 11.26
N GLY A 198 0.83 14.17 12.08
CA GLY A 198 1.06 14.49 13.50
C GLY A 198 -0.06 14.01 14.43
N ALA A 199 0.21 12.93 15.20
CA ALA A 199 -0.82 12.22 15.96
C ALA A 199 -1.50 13.06 17.06
N GLU A 200 -0.74 13.87 17.81
CA GLU A 200 -1.28 14.67 18.92
C GLU A 200 -1.73 16.08 18.48
N GLN A 201 -1.00 16.66 17.52
CA GLN A 201 -1.30 17.99 16.97
C GLN A 201 -1.30 17.88 15.44
N PRO A 202 -2.49 17.89 14.81
CA PRO A 202 -2.60 17.73 13.37
C PRO A 202 -2.03 18.95 12.65
N GLU A 203 -0.93 18.77 11.94
CA GLU A 203 -0.34 19.73 11.03
C GLU A 203 -0.90 19.52 9.62
N ILE A 204 -1.43 20.59 9.02
CA ILE A 204 -1.98 20.52 7.67
C ILE A 204 -0.85 20.64 6.64
N VAL A 205 -0.55 19.53 5.98
CA VAL A 205 0.51 19.45 4.96
C VAL A 205 0.03 19.92 3.60
N ALA A 206 -1.23 19.64 3.25
CA ALA A 206 -1.81 20.03 1.97
C ALA A 206 -3.33 20.24 2.04
N THR A 207 -3.84 21.11 1.17
CA THR A 207 -5.28 21.36 1.00
C THR A 207 -5.62 21.59 -0.46
N HIS A 208 -6.82 21.16 -0.87
CA HIS A 208 -7.35 21.45 -2.18
C HIS A 208 -8.89 21.61 -2.16
N PRO A 209 -9.47 22.59 -2.86
CA PRO A 209 -8.81 23.77 -3.46
C PRO A 209 -8.08 24.63 -2.41
N ALA A 210 -7.10 25.43 -2.86
CA ALA A 210 -6.24 26.21 -1.95
C ALA A 210 -7.00 27.26 -1.09
N LEU A 211 -8.11 27.80 -1.61
CA LEU A 211 -9.09 28.60 -0.84
C LEU A 211 -10.23 27.69 -0.32
N GLY A 212 -9.87 26.63 0.40
CA GLY A 212 -10.81 25.64 0.91
C GLY A 212 -11.67 26.13 2.08
N LEU A 213 -12.60 25.28 2.51
CA LEU A 213 -13.38 25.49 3.73
C LEU A 213 -12.44 25.61 4.96
N PRO A 214 -12.66 26.56 5.87
CA PRO A 214 -11.84 26.69 7.06
C PRO A 214 -12.11 25.54 8.04
N LEU A 215 -11.05 24.91 8.56
CA LEU A 215 -11.15 23.88 9.59
C LEU A 215 -11.53 24.50 10.94
N GLN A 216 -12.60 24.00 11.54
CA GLN A 216 -13.02 24.38 12.89
C GLN A 216 -12.27 23.55 13.95
N PRO A 217 -12.26 23.99 15.23
CA PRO A 217 -11.66 23.20 16.31
C PRO A 217 -12.20 21.77 16.42
N ASN A 218 -13.50 21.57 16.15
CA ASN A 218 -14.12 20.24 16.15
C ASN A 218 -13.59 19.35 15.00
N ASP A 219 -13.26 19.95 13.85
CA ASP A 219 -12.70 19.22 12.71
C ASP A 219 -11.26 18.81 12.99
N LEU A 220 -10.46 19.68 13.65
CA LEU A 220 -9.13 19.31 14.12
C LEU A 220 -9.18 18.18 15.15
N ALA A 221 -10.15 18.21 16.08
CA ALA A 221 -10.34 17.10 17.02
C ALA A 221 -10.72 15.78 16.30
N ALA A 222 -11.52 15.85 15.23
CA ALA A 222 -11.80 14.69 14.39
C ALA A 222 -10.54 14.18 13.66
N ALA A 223 -9.71 15.09 13.15
CA ALA A 223 -8.44 14.74 12.52
C ALA A 223 -7.49 14.04 13.50
N THR A 224 -7.33 14.58 14.71
CA THR A 224 -6.55 13.96 15.80
C THR A 224 -7.09 12.57 16.13
N LEU A 225 -8.41 12.42 16.25
CA LEU A 225 -9.01 11.12 16.55
C LEU A 225 -8.68 10.09 15.45
N ALA A 226 -8.81 10.47 14.18
CA ALA A 226 -8.45 9.61 13.06
C ALA A 226 -6.95 9.25 13.06
N LEU A 227 -6.06 10.21 13.35
CA LEU A 227 -4.62 10.00 13.41
C LEU A 227 -4.19 9.06 14.55
N THR A 228 -4.84 9.17 15.71
CA THR A 228 -4.52 8.36 16.90
C THR A 228 -5.14 6.96 16.88
N THR A 229 -6.37 6.83 16.36
CA THR A 229 -7.12 5.56 16.40
C THR A 229 -7.02 4.76 15.11
N GLY A 230 -6.71 5.41 13.98
CA GLY A 230 -6.82 4.80 12.65
C GLY A 230 -8.26 4.64 12.14
N GLU A 231 -9.26 4.94 12.96
CA GLU A 231 -10.68 4.81 12.60
C GLU A 231 -11.20 6.09 11.92
N PRO A 232 -12.22 5.99 11.04
CA PRO A 232 -12.85 7.16 10.46
C PRO A 232 -13.54 8.01 11.54
N ALA A 233 -13.48 9.33 11.39
CA ALA A 233 -14.01 10.30 12.35
C ALA A 233 -14.65 11.50 11.66
N GLY A 234 -15.56 12.20 12.34
CA GLY A 234 -16.18 13.44 11.84
C GLY A 234 -17.65 13.28 11.43
N ARG A 235 -18.07 14.03 10.39
CA ARG A 235 -19.49 14.19 10.01
C ARG A 235 -20.22 12.85 9.85
N GLY A 236 -21.35 12.70 10.53
CA GLY A 236 -22.21 11.51 10.43
C GLY A 236 -21.75 10.31 11.27
N LEU A 237 -20.64 10.43 12.00
CA LEU A 237 -20.13 9.38 12.90
C LEU A 237 -20.31 9.78 14.38
N PRO A 238 -20.66 8.83 15.25
CA PRO A 238 -21.10 9.14 16.63
C PRO A 238 -19.99 9.58 17.60
N ARG A 239 -18.70 9.52 17.21
CA ARG A 239 -17.56 9.68 18.14
C ARG A 239 -17.00 11.10 18.27
N VAL A 240 -17.36 12.01 17.37
CA VAL A 240 -16.94 13.43 17.42
C VAL A 240 -18.21 14.25 17.26
N GLY A 241 -18.29 15.43 17.89
CA GLY A 241 -19.44 16.33 17.83
C GLY A 241 -19.80 16.81 16.41
N ILE A 242 -20.46 17.97 16.30
CA ILE A 242 -20.82 18.57 15.02
C ILE A 242 -19.53 18.96 14.27
N ALA A 243 -19.01 18.03 13.46
CA ALA A 243 -17.90 18.23 12.53
C ALA A 243 -18.48 18.33 11.11
N GLU A 244 -17.91 19.22 10.30
CA GLU A 244 -18.32 19.40 8.90
C GLU A 244 -17.50 18.51 7.97
N TRP A 245 -16.31 18.12 8.44
CA TRP A 245 -15.37 17.28 7.71
C TRP A 245 -15.50 15.80 8.09
N HIS A 246 -15.26 14.94 7.11
CA HIS A 246 -15.12 13.49 7.28
C HIS A 246 -13.64 13.11 7.14
N PHE A 247 -13.03 12.62 8.21
CA PHE A 247 -11.63 12.20 8.26
C PHE A 247 -11.49 10.68 8.15
N ARG A 248 -10.49 10.25 7.37
CA ARG A 248 -10.03 8.87 7.29
C ARG A 248 -8.53 8.81 7.45
N ALA A 249 -8.07 7.85 8.24
CA ALA A 249 -6.64 7.60 8.40
C ALA A 249 -6.05 7.00 7.13
N ILE A 250 -4.80 7.37 6.85
CA ILE A 250 -3.90 6.67 5.94
C ILE A 250 -2.95 5.88 6.82
N SER A 251 -3.15 4.56 6.86
CA SER A 251 -2.38 3.64 7.67
C SER A 251 -1.63 2.63 6.82
N SER A 252 -0.38 2.37 7.17
CA SER A 252 0.31 1.14 6.77
C SER A 252 -0.03 0.03 7.80
N GLU A 253 0.31 -1.23 7.50
CA GLU A 253 0.10 -2.39 8.41
C GLU A 253 0.65 -2.16 9.82
N ARG A 254 1.63 -1.26 9.98
CA ARG A 254 2.35 -1.04 11.24
C ARG A 254 1.97 0.24 11.99
N THR A 255 1.53 1.29 11.30
CA THR A 255 1.32 2.63 11.88
C THR A 255 0.37 3.49 11.05
N VAL A 256 -0.42 4.35 11.72
CA VAL A 256 -1.10 5.48 11.08
C VAL A 256 -0.06 6.54 10.69
N MET A 257 -0.04 6.91 9.42
CA MET A 257 0.96 7.84 8.86
C MET A 257 0.39 9.26 8.71
N ALA A 258 -0.87 9.36 8.31
CA ALA A 258 -1.56 10.62 8.02
C ALA A 258 -3.07 10.45 8.16
N ALA A 259 -3.82 11.53 8.01
CA ALA A 259 -5.27 11.53 7.86
C ALA A 259 -5.70 12.47 6.74
N VAL A 260 -6.73 12.06 6.00
CA VAL A 260 -7.35 12.88 4.96
C VAL A 260 -8.74 13.29 5.42
N GLY A 261 -9.00 14.58 5.41
CA GLY A 261 -10.33 15.17 5.61
C GLY A 261 -10.99 15.46 4.27
N LEU A 262 -12.26 15.11 4.11
CA LEU A 262 -13.10 15.46 2.98
C LEU A 262 -14.34 16.22 3.44
N ALA A 263 -14.72 17.29 2.75
CA ALA A 263 -15.93 18.06 3.03
C ALA A 263 -16.56 18.63 1.76
N ARG A 264 -17.86 18.89 1.78
CA ARG A 264 -18.55 19.62 0.71
C ARG A 264 -19.20 20.88 1.29
N ALA A 265 -19.18 21.96 0.51
CA ALA A 265 -19.77 23.23 0.92
C ALA A 265 -21.30 23.18 1.08
N ASP A 266 -21.97 22.22 0.44
CA ASP A 266 -23.42 22.01 0.55
C ASP A 266 -23.82 21.17 1.79
N GLY A 267 -22.86 20.70 2.58
CA GLY A 267 -23.10 19.84 3.73
C GLY A 267 -23.57 18.43 3.39
N ALA A 268 -23.57 18.03 2.11
CA ALA A 268 -23.82 16.64 1.75
C ALA A 268 -22.60 15.77 2.14
N PRO A 269 -22.78 14.45 2.35
CA PRO A 269 -21.67 13.53 2.53
C PRO A 269 -20.70 13.66 1.34
N PRO A 270 -19.38 13.82 1.59
CA PRO A 270 -18.40 14.06 0.52
C PRO A 270 -18.25 12.87 -0.43
N VAL A 271 -18.46 11.65 0.08
CA VAL A 271 -18.38 10.42 -0.70
C VAL A 271 -19.60 9.55 -0.40
N SER A 272 -20.25 9.08 -1.46
CA SER A 272 -21.40 8.16 -1.36
C SER A 272 -20.95 6.75 -0.97
N GLU A 273 -21.84 5.96 -0.34
CA GLU A 273 -21.49 4.63 0.19
C GLU A 273 -20.97 3.66 -0.88
N ASP A 274 -21.50 3.72 -2.10
CA ASP A 274 -21.06 2.91 -3.25
C ASP A 274 -19.63 3.23 -3.71
N ARG A 275 -19.11 4.42 -3.35
CA ARG A 275 -17.78 4.90 -3.72
C ARG A 275 -16.76 4.86 -2.58
N LEU A 276 -17.18 4.55 -1.35
CA LEU A 276 -16.26 4.36 -0.22
C LEU A 276 -15.16 3.32 -0.51
N PRO A 277 -15.45 2.16 -1.14
CA PRO A 277 -14.40 1.20 -1.48
C PRO A 277 -13.37 1.74 -2.49
N LEU A 278 -13.73 2.73 -3.31
CA LEU A 278 -12.78 3.39 -4.21
C LEU A 278 -11.89 4.35 -3.41
N LEU A 279 -12.49 5.14 -2.51
CA LEU A 279 -11.74 6.03 -1.62
C LEU A 279 -10.71 5.24 -0.80
N ASP A 280 -11.12 4.16 -0.15
CA ASP A 280 -10.23 3.34 0.68
C ASP A 280 -9.06 2.78 -0.16
N ASN A 281 -9.33 2.24 -1.35
CA ASN A 281 -8.26 1.80 -2.26
C ASN A 281 -7.29 2.92 -2.67
N LEU A 282 -7.77 4.16 -2.85
CA LEU A 282 -6.91 5.30 -3.17
C LEU A 282 -6.07 5.70 -1.94
N LEU A 283 -6.66 5.70 -0.75
CA LEU A 283 -5.92 5.96 0.50
C LEU A 283 -4.84 4.89 0.75
N ASP A 284 -5.10 3.63 0.41
CA ASP A 284 -4.10 2.55 0.46
C ASP A 284 -2.92 2.81 -0.50
N GLN A 285 -3.19 3.32 -1.71
CA GLN A 285 -2.12 3.73 -2.63
C GLN A 285 -1.30 4.90 -2.07
N ALA A 286 -1.95 5.86 -1.40
CA ALA A 286 -1.27 6.95 -0.73
C ALA A 286 -0.43 6.46 0.46
N ALA A 287 -0.94 5.50 1.25
CA ALA A 287 -0.21 4.86 2.34
C ALA A 287 1.09 4.21 1.85
N LEU A 288 0.99 3.42 0.78
CA LEU A 288 2.15 2.76 0.17
C LEU A 288 3.19 3.78 -0.34
N ALA A 289 2.74 4.89 -0.93
CA ALA A 289 3.64 5.94 -1.39
C ALA A 289 4.35 6.66 -0.23
N LEU A 290 3.64 6.96 0.86
CA LEU A 290 4.23 7.56 2.06
C LEU A 290 5.24 6.62 2.72
N GLU A 291 4.91 5.33 2.84
CA GLU A 291 5.80 4.32 3.40
C GLU A 291 7.08 4.22 2.57
N ARG A 292 6.95 4.14 1.24
CA ARG A 292 8.09 4.17 0.33
C ARG A 292 8.95 5.42 0.52
N ALA A 293 8.33 6.60 0.56
CA ALA A 293 9.06 7.87 0.72
C ALA A 293 9.80 7.95 2.07
N LYS A 294 9.18 7.45 3.14
CA LYS A 294 9.79 7.37 4.46
C LYS A 294 11.00 6.42 4.45
N LEU A 295 10.84 5.21 3.93
CA LEU A 295 11.92 4.23 3.84
C LEU A 295 13.08 4.72 2.96
N GLU A 296 12.78 5.40 1.86
CA GLU A 296 13.80 5.98 0.99
C GLU A 296 14.56 7.11 1.70
N SER A 297 13.85 7.96 2.47
CA SER A 297 14.47 9.02 3.28
C SER A 297 15.39 8.44 4.36
N GLU A 298 14.93 7.43 5.09
CA GLU A 298 15.72 6.73 6.12
C GLU A 298 16.98 6.08 5.52
N ALA A 299 16.83 5.39 4.39
CA ALA A 299 17.96 4.79 3.68
C ALA A 299 18.97 5.84 3.20
N ARG A 300 18.49 6.97 2.67
CA ARG A 300 19.33 8.09 2.22
C ARG A 300 20.08 8.74 3.38
N GLN A 301 19.46 8.89 4.54
CA GLN A 301 20.12 9.40 5.76
C GLN A 301 21.18 8.43 6.27
N ALA A 302 20.87 7.13 6.32
CA ALA A 302 21.83 6.11 6.74
C ALA A 302 23.04 6.04 5.79
N ALA A 303 22.82 6.12 4.47
CA ALA A 303 23.89 6.16 3.48
C ALA A 303 24.81 7.38 3.68
N LYS A 304 24.22 8.58 3.87
CA LYS A 304 25.00 9.80 4.14
C LYS A 304 25.84 9.71 5.40
N MET A 305 25.32 9.10 6.47
CA MET A 305 26.11 8.89 7.69
C MET A 305 27.27 7.93 7.46
N ARG A 306 27.04 6.81 6.75
CA ARG A 306 28.10 5.84 6.42
C ARG A 306 29.19 6.45 5.55
N GLU A 307 28.82 7.24 4.53
CA GLU A 307 29.79 7.90 3.65
C GLU A 307 30.65 8.91 4.42
N ARG A 308 30.03 9.72 5.28
CA ARG A 308 30.75 10.66 6.15
C ARG A 308 31.74 9.94 7.07
N ASP A 309 31.32 8.83 7.67
CA ASP A 309 32.14 8.09 8.60
C ASP A 309 33.29 7.36 7.88
N ALA A 310 33.04 6.84 6.67
CA ALA A 310 34.07 6.26 5.80
C ALA A 310 35.12 7.31 5.35
N LEU A 311 34.69 8.49 4.92
CA LEU A 311 35.60 9.59 4.56
C LEU A 311 36.47 10.00 5.74
N ARG A 312 35.89 10.12 6.94
CA ARG A 312 36.65 10.42 8.16
C ARG A 312 37.69 9.34 8.44
N ALA A 313 37.35 8.06 8.28
CA ALA A 313 38.29 6.96 8.50
C ALA A 313 39.47 6.99 7.52
N VAL A 314 39.21 7.19 6.22
CA VAL A 314 40.26 7.29 5.19
C VAL A 314 41.17 8.50 5.44
N LEU A 315 40.60 9.65 5.81
CA LEU A 315 41.38 10.85 6.11
C LEU A 315 42.26 10.66 7.36
N LEU A 316 41.72 10.06 8.42
CA LEU A 316 42.50 9.77 9.62
C LEU A 316 43.64 8.79 9.32
N ALA A 317 43.38 7.72 8.55
CA ALA A 317 44.39 6.77 8.13
C ALA A 317 45.53 7.44 7.34
N SER A 318 45.19 8.28 6.36
CA SER A 318 46.18 9.03 5.57
C SER A 318 47.02 9.97 6.43
N ILE A 319 46.41 10.71 7.37
CA ILE A 319 47.14 11.57 8.31
C ILE A 319 48.07 10.73 9.21
N GLY A 320 47.60 9.58 9.69
CA GLY A 320 48.38 8.65 10.49
C GLY A 320 49.62 8.15 9.75
N GLU A 321 49.47 7.70 8.50
CA GLU A 321 50.55 7.19 7.66
C GLU A 321 51.62 8.26 7.38
N ASP A 322 51.22 9.51 7.23
CA ASP A 322 52.11 10.64 6.96
C ASP A 322 52.79 11.21 8.21
N VAL A 323 52.14 11.18 9.37
CA VAL A 323 52.62 11.85 10.59
C VAL A 323 53.42 10.91 11.48
N LYS A 324 53.04 9.63 11.60
CA LYS A 324 53.73 8.65 12.46
C LYS A 324 55.22 8.49 12.13
N PRO A 325 55.65 8.34 10.87
CA PRO A 325 57.08 8.21 10.56
C PRO A 325 57.89 9.42 11.04
N ARG A 326 57.31 10.64 10.94
CA ARG A 326 57.95 11.88 11.38
C ARG A 326 58.05 11.97 12.92
N LEU A 327 57.00 11.57 13.65
CA LEU A 327 57.03 11.51 15.12
C LEU A 327 58.00 10.46 15.64
N HIS A 328 58.10 9.30 14.99
CA HIS A 328 59.08 8.28 15.32
C HIS A 328 60.52 8.77 15.08
N ALA A 329 60.77 9.52 14.00
CA ALA A 329 62.07 10.13 13.74
C ALA A 329 62.46 11.14 14.84
N ILE A 330 61.54 12.02 15.26
CA ILE A 330 61.76 12.97 16.37
C ILE A 330 62.04 12.23 17.67
N SER A 331 61.25 11.20 17.98
CA SER A 331 61.43 10.37 19.17
C SER A 331 62.78 9.64 19.17
N ALA A 332 63.23 9.16 18.01
CA ALA A 332 64.53 8.51 17.86
C ALA A 332 65.69 9.49 18.02
N ALA A 333 65.59 10.70 17.44
CA ALA A 333 66.58 11.76 17.59
C ALA A 333 66.71 12.22 19.05
N ALA A 334 65.59 12.42 19.75
CA ALA A 334 65.59 12.75 21.18
C ALA A 334 66.28 11.66 22.03
N ARG A 335 65.99 10.37 21.76
CA ARG A 335 66.66 9.24 22.43
C ARG A 335 68.16 9.16 22.11
N ALA A 336 68.58 9.52 20.90
CA ALA A 336 69.99 9.55 20.51
C ALA A 336 70.75 10.67 21.24
N LEU A 337 70.20 11.89 21.27
CA LEU A 337 70.76 13.03 22.01
C LEU A 337 70.85 12.74 23.52
N ARG A 338 69.82 12.13 24.09
CA ARG A 338 69.82 11.70 25.49
C ARG A 338 70.93 10.69 25.80
N ARG A 339 71.24 9.78 24.87
CA ARG A 339 72.32 8.78 25.02
C ARG A 339 73.71 9.38 24.82
N ALA A 340 73.85 10.35 23.92
CA ALA A 340 75.13 11.04 23.68
C ALA A 340 75.53 11.97 24.83
N GLY A 341 74.58 12.34 25.71
CA GLY A 341 74.83 13.22 26.85
C GLY A 341 75.09 14.68 26.47
N THR A 342 74.78 15.06 25.23
CA THR A 342 74.98 16.40 24.69
C THR A 342 73.67 17.20 24.72
N GLY A 343 73.70 18.39 25.34
CA GLY A 343 72.55 19.31 25.43
C GLY A 343 71.80 19.27 26.77
N ASP A 344 70.76 20.10 26.89
CA ASP A 344 69.92 20.19 28.09
C ASP A 344 68.99 18.97 28.20
N LYS A 345 69.24 18.14 29.23
CA LYS A 345 68.44 16.93 29.51
C LYS A 345 66.95 17.23 29.69
N ALA A 346 66.61 18.34 30.34
CA ALA A 346 65.21 18.69 30.60
C ALA A 346 64.46 18.96 29.29
N LEU A 347 65.12 19.65 28.35
CA LEU A 347 64.56 19.94 27.03
C LEU A 347 64.41 18.67 26.17
N ILE A 348 65.42 17.78 26.18
CA ILE A 348 65.40 16.54 25.40
C ILE A 348 64.29 15.59 25.91
N ASP A 349 64.12 15.48 27.22
CA ASP A 349 63.05 14.67 27.81
C ASP A 349 61.66 15.25 27.53
N ALA A 350 61.51 16.58 27.55
CA ALA A 350 60.26 17.23 27.18
C ALA A 350 59.86 16.96 25.73
N VAL A 351 60.79 17.09 24.77
CA VAL A 351 60.54 16.84 23.34
C VAL A 351 60.20 15.35 23.10
N GLY A 352 60.92 14.43 23.73
CA GLY A 352 60.64 12.99 23.59
C GLY A 352 59.30 12.57 24.22
N ALA A 353 58.96 13.14 25.37
CA ALA A 353 57.67 12.91 26.02
C ALA A 353 56.50 13.40 25.14
N GLU A 354 56.66 14.55 24.50
CA GLU A 354 55.58 15.14 23.70
C GLU A 354 55.41 14.51 22.34
N ALA A 355 56.49 14.06 21.69
CA ALA A 355 56.39 13.19 20.52
C ALA A 355 55.67 11.87 20.84
N SER A 356 55.95 11.27 22.01
CA SER A 356 55.27 10.04 22.47
C SER A 356 53.81 10.26 22.89
N ARG A 357 53.46 11.48 23.33
CA ARG A 357 52.07 11.87 23.63
C ARG A 357 51.26 12.02 22.34
N LEU A 358 51.82 12.70 21.34
CA LEU A 358 51.19 12.88 20.02
C LEU A 358 51.00 11.54 19.29
N ASP A 359 51.99 10.65 19.36
CA ASP A 359 51.90 9.29 18.80
C ASP A 359 50.71 8.51 19.38
N ARG A 360 50.58 8.47 20.71
CA ARG A 360 49.43 7.85 21.39
C ARG A 360 48.11 8.54 21.10
N TYR A 361 48.10 9.85 20.90
CA TYR A 361 46.88 10.58 20.55
C TYR A 361 46.42 10.22 19.14
N ILE A 362 47.34 10.12 18.18
CA ILE A 362 47.05 9.68 16.81
C ILE A 362 46.58 8.22 16.80
N ASP A 363 47.20 7.34 17.57
CA ASP A 363 46.73 5.95 17.72
C ASP A 363 45.30 5.87 18.24
N ASN A 364 44.98 6.61 19.31
CA ASN A 364 43.62 6.64 19.83
C ASN A 364 42.63 7.23 18.83
N LEU A 365 43.02 8.23 18.03
CA LEU A 365 42.16 8.78 16.98
C LEU A 365 41.95 7.81 15.81
N LEU A 366 42.96 7.01 15.46
CA LEU A 366 42.88 5.96 14.44
C LEU A 366 42.03 4.78 14.92
N ASP A 367 42.16 4.37 16.19
CA ASP A 367 41.37 3.30 16.78
C ASP A 367 39.88 3.67 16.93
N LEU A 368 39.57 4.97 17.03
CA LEU A 368 38.19 5.50 17.05
C LEU A 368 37.57 5.66 15.66
N ALA A 369 38.32 5.52 14.56
CA ALA A 369 37.79 5.60 13.21
C ALA A 369 37.02 4.31 12.87
N PRO A 370 35.69 4.36 12.63
CA PRO A 370 34.94 3.18 12.22
C PRO A 370 35.18 2.97 10.72
N GLY A 371 36.28 2.29 10.40
CA GLY A 371 36.62 1.84 9.05
C GLY A 371 36.18 0.39 8.84
N SER A 372 35.33 0.20 7.83
CA SER A 372 34.89 -1.05 7.16
C SER A 372 35.71 -2.33 7.41
N ASP A 373 34.99 -3.44 7.66
CA ASP A 373 35.50 -4.82 7.73
C ASP A 373 36.52 -5.10 8.84
N GLN A 374 36.18 -4.76 10.10
CA GLN A 374 36.84 -5.44 11.22
C GLN A 374 36.40 -6.91 11.21
N ALA A 375 37.31 -7.78 10.75
CA ALA A 375 37.16 -9.22 10.88
C ALA A 375 36.79 -9.55 12.34
N PRO A 376 35.78 -10.41 12.59
CA PRO A 376 35.36 -10.74 13.94
C PRO A 376 36.55 -11.19 14.78
N LEU A 377 36.68 -10.61 15.97
CA LEU A 377 37.80 -10.88 16.87
C LEU A 377 37.67 -12.32 17.38
N GLN A 378 38.72 -13.12 17.20
CA GLN A 378 38.74 -14.53 17.57
C GLN A 378 39.59 -14.73 18.85
N PHE A 379 39.00 -15.37 19.85
CA PHE A 379 39.64 -15.73 21.13
C PHE A 379 39.36 -17.22 21.41
N GLY A 380 40.19 -18.11 20.87
CA GLY A 380 39.93 -19.55 20.90
C GLY A 380 38.61 -19.90 20.20
N ALA A 381 37.69 -20.56 20.92
CA ALA A 381 36.35 -20.90 20.44
C ALA A 381 35.38 -19.70 20.36
N LEU A 382 35.73 -18.56 20.95
CA LEU A 382 34.91 -17.36 21.01
C LEU A 382 35.17 -16.45 19.80
N ARG A 383 34.11 -16.06 19.10
CA ARG A 383 34.16 -15.10 17.99
C ARG A 383 33.27 -13.90 18.30
N ILE A 384 33.83 -12.70 18.24
CA ILE A 384 33.16 -11.45 18.62
C ILE A 384 33.09 -10.53 17.39
N ASP A 385 31.90 -10.34 16.85
CA ASP A 385 31.63 -9.36 15.80
C ASP A 385 31.14 -8.05 16.44
N LEU A 386 32.06 -7.09 16.60
CA LEU A 386 31.75 -5.78 17.19
C LEU A 386 30.84 -4.94 16.27
N PHE A 387 30.83 -5.20 14.97
CA PHE A 387 30.04 -4.46 14.00
C PHE A 387 28.57 -4.95 14.00
N ARG A 388 28.37 -6.28 13.93
CA ARG A 388 27.04 -6.91 13.98
C ARG A 388 26.49 -7.06 15.40
N ARG A 389 27.30 -6.72 16.42
CA ARG A 389 27.01 -6.94 17.84
C ARG A 389 26.64 -8.39 18.16
N MET A 390 27.35 -9.31 17.53
CA MET A 390 27.10 -10.75 17.61
C MET A 390 28.28 -11.43 18.29
N VAL A 391 27.98 -12.39 19.15
CA VAL A 391 28.99 -13.19 19.85
C VAL A 391 28.66 -14.65 19.59
N GLU A 392 29.63 -15.40 19.09
CA GLU A 392 29.50 -16.82 18.81
C GLU A 392 30.53 -17.59 19.63
N ARG A 393 30.16 -18.78 20.09
CA ARG A 393 31.05 -19.75 20.72
C ARG A 393 30.87 -21.10 20.06
N ASP A 394 31.95 -21.71 19.58
CA ASP A 394 31.89 -22.97 18.83
C ASP A 394 30.91 -22.93 17.63
N GLY A 395 30.75 -21.74 17.04
CA GLY A 395 29.82 -21.48 15.92
C GLY A 395 28.35 -21.27 16.31
N ALA A 396 28.00 -21.34 17.61
CA ALA A 396 26.65 -21.05 18.10
C ALA A 396 26.56 -19.62 18.68
N GLU A 397 25.51 -18.88 18.34
CA GLU A 397 25.30 -17.53 18.86
C GLU A 397 25.00 -17.56 20.37
N VAL A 398 25.69 -16.70 21.13
CA VAL A 398 25.54 -16.54 22.59
C VAL A 398 24.82 -15.22 22.87
N HIS A 399 23.61 -15.33 23.43
CA HIS A 399 22.81 -14.15 23.74
C HIS A 399 23.27 -13.45 25.03
N LEU A 400 23.73 -12.19 24.88
CA LEU A 400 24.19 -11.34 25.97
C LEU A 400 23.21 -10.20 26.25
N THR A 401 23.04 -9.83 27.51
CA THR A 401 22.29 -8.62 27.86
C THR A 401 23.04 -7.36 27.38
N PRO A 402 22.38 -6.20 27.24
CA PRO A 402 23.04 -4.98 26.77
C PRO A 402 24.27 -4.58 27.59
N LYS A 403 24.23 -4.80 28.91
CA LYS A 403 25.34 -4.50 29.83
C LYS A 403 26.45 -5.54 29.76
N GLU A 404 26.11 -6.82 29.65
CA GLU A 404 27.11 -7.90 29.42
C GLU A 404 27.87 -7.67 28.11
N TYR A 405 27.15 -7.42 27.01
CA TYR A 405 27.76 -7.14 25.72
C TYR A 405 28.67 -5.91 25.79
N ALA A 406 28.24 -4.83 26.45
CA ALA A 406 29.04 -3.63 26.56
C ALA A 406 30.35 -3.85 27.33
N VAL A 407 30.34 -4.64 28.41
CA VAL A 407 31.56 -5.02 29.13
C VAL A 407 32.49 -5.87 28.25
N LEU A 408 31.93 -6.88 27.57
CA LEU A 408 32.72 -7.74 26.69
C LEU A 408 33.31 -6.96 25.51
N ALA A 409 32.54 -6.08 24.88
CA ALA A 409 32.98 -5.24 23.78
C ALA A 409 34.11 -4.30 24.20
N GLU A 410 34.03 -3.73 25.41
CA GLU A 410 35.09 -2.87 25.96
C GLU A 410 36.38 -3.66 26.22
N LEU A 411 36.26 -4.86 26.80
CA LEU A 411 37.40 -5.77 26.99
C LEU A 411 38.01 -6.25 25.66
N ALA A 412 37.17 -6.54 24.66
CA ALA A 412 37.60 -6.99 23.34
C ALA A 412 38.32 -5.90 22.54
N ARG A 413 37.85 -4.64 22.63
CA ARG A 413 38.54 -3.47 22.06
C ARG A 413 39.94 -3.26 22.62
N HIS A 414 40.18 -3.69 23.85
CA HIS A 414 41.47 -3.57 24.54
C HIS A 414 42.08 -4.93 24.89
N ALA A 415 41.87 -5.92 24.01
CA ALA A 415 42.34 -7.29 24.23
C ALA A 415 43.84 -7.35 24.60
N GLY A 416 44.16 -8.21 25.57
CA GLY A 416 45.52 -8.35 26.12
C GLY A 416 45.94 -7.26 27.11
N ARG A 417 45.20 -6.15 27.24
CA ARG A 417 45.46 -5.10 28.25
C ARG A 417 44.59 -5.27 29.48
N VAL A 418 45.11 -4.85 30.64
CA VAL A 418 44.36 -4.82 31.89
C VAL A 418 43.53 -3.54 31.93
N LEU A 419 42.21 -3.65 31.97
CA LEU A 419 41.29 -2.54 32.16
C LEU A 419 40.91 -2.42 33.63
N THR A 420 41.00 -1.22 34.19
CA THR A 420 40.69 -0.98 35.60
C THR A 420 39.18 -1.07 35.87
N HIS A 421 38.80 -1.38 37.11
CA HIS A 421 37.39 -1.40 37.53
C HIS A 421 36.67 -0.08 37.21
N GLY A 422 37.32 1.06 37.52
CA GLY A 422 36.77 2.39 37.27
C GLY A 422 36.61 2.69 35.78
N HIS A 423 37.54 2.26 34.93
CA HIS A 423 37.42 2.41 33.47
C HIS A 423 36.20 1.66 32.94
N LEU A 424 36.05 0.38 33.29
CA LEU A 424 34.94 -0.45 32.83
C LEU A 424 33.58 0.07 33.33
N LEU A 425 33.50 0.52 34.58
CA LEU A 425 32.29 1.12 35.13
C LEU A 425 31.93 2.43 34.43
N ARG A 426 32.91 3.31 34.22
CA ARG A 426 32.71 4.59 33.54
C ARG A 426 32.30 4.38 32.08
N ALA A 427 32.91 3.42 31.39
CA ALA A 427 32.61 3.13 29.98
C ALA A 427 31.20 2.54 29.77
N VAL A 428 30.75 1.65 30.67
CA VAL A 428 29.50 0.90 30.47
C VAL A 428 28.31 1.49 31.24
N TRP A 429 28.53 2.11 32.40
CA TRP A 429 27.48 2.67 33.27
C TRP A 429 27.57 4.18 33.48
N GLY A 430 28.67 4.82 33.08
CA GLY A 430 28.87 6.28 33.20
C GLY A 430 29.57 6.69 34.50
N ALA A 431 30.09 7.92 34.52
CA ALA A 431 30.93 8.44 35.61
C ALA A 431 30.27 8.46 37.00
N ALA A 432 28.94 8.53 37.07
CA ALA A 432 28.20 8.52 38.34
C ALA A 432 28.25 7.16 39.08
N GLN A 433 28.61 6.06 38.39
CA GLN A 433 28.62 4.71 38.94
C GLN A 433 30.03 4.11 39.05
N GLU A 434 31.07 4.94 38.91
CA GLU A 434 32.47 4.51 38.87
C GLU A 434 32.95 3.77 40.14
N THR A 435 32.31 4.01 41.28
CA THR A 435 32.63 3.37 42.56
C THR A 435 31.81 2.10 42.86
N GLN A 436 30.82 1.77 42.01
CA GLN A 436 29.90 0.64 42.24
C GLN A 436 30.43 -0.66 41.62
N ILE A 437 31.53 -1.16 42.20
CA ILE A 437 32.26 -2.37 41.73
C ILE A 437 31.36 -3.61 41.66
N ASP A 438 30.33 -3.70 42.48
CA ASP A 438 29.43 -4.85 42.52
C ASP A 438 28.68 -5.06 41.20
N TYR A 439 28.31 -3.99 40.47
CA TYR A 439 27.67 -4.11 39.17
C TYR A 439 28.58 -4.73 38.11
N LEU A 440 29.86 -4.34 38.12
CA LEU A 440 30.85 -4.92 37.23
C LEU A 440 31.10 -6.40 37.57
N ARG A 441 31.15 -6.76 38.86
CA ARG A 441 31.32 -8.16 39.29
C ARG A 441 30.16 -9.05 38.86
N VAL A 442 28.92 -8.56 38.95
CA VAL A 442 27.74 -9.29 38.47
C VAL A 442 27.81 -9.52 36.96
N ALA A 443 28.16 -8.50 36.18
CA ALA A 443 28.30 -8.61 34.73
C ALA A 443 29.42 -9.60 34.33
N ILE A 444 30.58 -9.54 34.99
CA ILE A 444 31.70 -10.48 34.73
C ILE A 444 31.31 -11.92 35.10
N ARG A 445 30.58 -12.13 36.20
CA ARG A 445 30.10 -13.45 36.58
C ARG A 445 29.14 -14.03 35.52
N ALA A 446 28.21 -13.21 35.04
CA ALA A 446 27.27 -13.63 33.99
C ALA A 446 27.99 -13.92 32.66
N LEU A 447 28.98 -13.11 32.29
CA LEU A 447 29.81 -13.35 31.10
C LEU A 447 30.58 -14.67 31.21
N ARG A 448 31.24 -14.95 32.34
CA ARG A 448 31.96 -16.20 32.54
C ARG A 448 31.04 -17.43 32.45
N GLN A 449 29.84 -17.35 33.02
CA GLN A 449 28.85 -18.43 32.93
C GLN A 449 28.42 -18.75 31.49
N LYS A 450 28.46 -17.76 30.60
CA LYS A 450 28.02 -17.93 29.20
C LYS A 450 29.19 -18.27 28.26
N LEU A 451 30.37 -17.73 28.53
CA LEU A 451 31.50 -17.73 27.59
C LEU A 451 32.62 -18.72 27.95
N GLU A 452 32.79 -19.06 29.22
CA GLU A 452 33.86 -19.96 29.68
C GLU A 452 33.35 -21.42 29.77
N ASP A 453 34.26 -22.39 29.69
CA ASP A 453 33.97 -23.80 30.01
C ASP A 453 33.78 -24.02 31.51
N ASP A 454 34.72 -23.51 32.32
CA ASP A 454 34.66 -23.52 33.77
C ASP A 454 34.69 -22.08 34.33
N PRO A 455 33.54 -21.53 34.75
CA PRO A 455 33.46 -20.19 35.33
C PRO A 455 34.28 -20.00 36.63
N ALA A 456 34.61 -21.09 37.34
CA ALA A 456 35.43 -21.04 38.55
C ALA A 456 36.93 -20.93 38.23
N HIS A 457 37.36 -21.42 37.06
CA HIS A 457 38.73 -21.33 36.55
C HIS A 457 38.74 -20.67 35.16
N PRO A 458 38.49 -19.34 35.08
CA PRO A 458 38.32 -18.63 33.82
C PRO A 458 39.62 -18.60 33.00
N ALA A 459 39.52 -18.86 31.71
CA ALA A 459 40.64 -18.82 30.77
C ALA A 459 40.61 -17.58 29.89
N LEU A 460 39.43 -17.03 29.57
CA LEU A 460 39.28 -15.87 28.69
C LEU A 460 39.31 -14.55 29.47
N ILE A 461 38.53 -14.44 30.55
CA ILE A 461 38.38 -13.20 31.33
C ILE A 461 39.15 -13.32 32.64
N ILE A 462 40.39 -12.86 32.65
CA ILE A 462 41.31 -12.95 33.79
C ILE A 462 41.10 -11.79 34.77
N ASN A 463 41.08 -12.12 36.06
CA ASN A 463 41.06 -11.15 37.14
C ASN A 463 42.50 -10.75 37.51
N GLU A 464 42.79 -9.46 37.46
CA GLU A 464 44.04 -8.88 37.94
C GLU A 464 43.79 -8.27 39.33
N PRO A 465 44.33 -8.88 40.40
CA PRO A 465 44.01 -8.51 41.78
C PRO A 465 44.19 -7.01 42.03
N ALA A 466 43.15 -6.38 42.61
CA ALA A 466 43.09 -4.94 42.92
C ALA A 466 43.21 -3.98 41.71
N VAL A 467 43.31 -4.49 40.48
CA VAL A 467 43.43 -3.65 39.28
C VAL A 467 42.15 -3.71 38.46
N GLY A 468 41.75 -4.88 37.98
CA GLY A 468 40.58 -5.02 37.10
C GLY A 468 40.57 -6.31 36.30
N TYR A 469 40.14 -6.23 35.05
CA TYR A 469 39.92 -7.39 34.19
C TYR A 469 40.69 -7.27 32.88
N ARG A 470 41.06 -8.41 32.33
CA ARG A 470 41.73 -8.53 31.03
C ARG A 470 41.09 -9.67 30.24
N LEU A 471 40.84 -9.42 28.95
CA LEU A 471 40.51 -10.48 28.00
C LEU A 471 41.81 -11.01 27.38
N VAL A 472 42.03 -12.32 27.46
CA VAL A 472 43.18 -13.00 26.85
C VAL A 472 42.71 -14.04 25.84
N ALA A 473 43.52 -14.25 24.80
CA ALA A 473 43.39 -15.41 23.95
C ALA A 473 44.09 -16.60 24.64
N PRO A 474 43.43 -17.77 24.76
CA PRO A 474 44.02 -18.96 25.37
C PRO A 474 45.16 -19.55 24.52
#